data_AF-A0A9E5QVP2-F1
#
_entry.id   AF-A0A9E5QVP2-F1
#
_cell.length_a   1.000
_cell.length_b   1.000
_cell.length_c   1.000
_cell.angle_alpha   90.00
_cell.angle_beta   90.00
_cell.angle_gamma   90.00
#
_symmetry.space_group_name_H-M   'P 1'
#
loop_
_entity.id
_entity.type
_entity.pdbx_description
1 polymer ?
#
loop_
_entity_poly.entity_id
_entity_poly.type
_entity_poly.pdbx_seq_one_letter_code
_entity_poly.pdbx_strand_id
1 'polypeptide(L)'
;KYGRRRPAVVSYVCGLEVVQKPSSSNVQSLAQARPGYRADERLSALRFIDEPFTMENGLLTQTYKIKRNQVAAKYADLITAMYS
;
A
#
# COMPACT_ATOMS: atom_id res chain seq x y z
N LYS A 1 20.90 19.41 -5.12
CA LYS A 1 19.57 19.44 -5.77
C LYS A 1 18.89 18.07 -5.63
N TYR A 2 18.23 17.81 -4.50
CA TYR A 2 17.52 16.54 -4.25
C TYR A 2 16.09 16.62 -4.78
N GLY A 3 15.95 16.76 -6.09
CA GLY A 3 14.67 16.72 -6.80
C GLY A 3 14.48 15.36 -7.43
N ARG A 4 14.09 14.35 -6.65
CA ARG A 4 13.46 13.14 -7.19
C ARG A 4 12.10 13.00 -6.52
N ARG A 5 11.06 13.33 -7.30
CA ARG A 5 9.66 12.98 -7.04
C ARG A 5 9.65 11.54 -6.52
N ARG A 6 9.39 11.35 -5.22
CA ARG A 6 9.17 10.02 -4.66
C ARG A 6 7.74 9.65 -5.08
N PRO A 7 7.53 8.71 -6.01
CA PRO A 7 6.17 8.27 -6.32
C PRO A 7 5.62 7.61 -5.05
N ALA A 8 4.40 8.02 -4.70
CA ALA A 8 3.50 7.47 -3.68
C ALA A 8 4.16 6.61 -2.59
N VAL A 9 4.17 7.10 -1.36
CA VAL A 9 4.41 6.26 -0.18
C VAL A 9 3.29 5.22 -0.14
N VAL A 10 3.53 4.03 -0.69
CA VAL A 10 2.63 2.88 -0.52
C VAL A 10 2.88 2.36 0.90
N SER A 11 2.15 2.92 1.84
CA SER A 11 2.13 2.46 3.23
C SER A 11 1.27 1.21 3.31
N TYR A 12 1.90 0.05 3.45
CA TYR A 12 1.19 -1.18 3.78
C TYR A 12 1.02 -1.24 5.29
N VAL A 13 -0.19 -0.99 5.79
CA VAL A 13 -0.54 -1.28 7.19
C VAL A 13 -0.78 -2.78 7.27
N CYS A 14 0.25 -3.53 7.65
CA CYS A 14 0.11 -4.92 8.06
C CYS A 14 -0.08 -4.93 9.58
N GLY A 15 -1.34 -4.95 10.00
CA GLY A 15 -1.73 -5.22 11.38
C GLY A 15 -2.31 -6.62 11.45
N LEU A 16 -1.78 -7.45 12.36
CA LEU A 16 -2.36 -8.72 12.74
C LEU A 16 -3.79 -8.50 13.27
N GLU A 17 -4.62 -9.52 13.08
CA GLU A 17 -6.06 -9.61 13.35
C GLU A 17 -6.95 -8.85 12.37
N VAL A 18 -8.01 -9.54 11.93
CA VAL A 18 -9.02 -9.07 10.99
C VAL A 18 -9.79 -7.90 11.63
N VAL A 19 -9.21 -6.70 11.56
CA VAL A 19 -9.92 -5.46 11.81
C VAL A 19 -10.73 -5.19 10.54
N GLN A 20 -12.05 -5.11 10.70
CA GLN A 20 -13.03 -4.96 9.62
C GLN A 20 -12.51 -4.11 8.46
N LYS A 21 -12.63 -4.60 7.21
CA LYS A 21 -12.22 -3.91 5.96
C LYS A 21 -12.61 -2.42 6.07
N PRO A 22 -11.67 -1.51 6.38
CA PRO A 22 -12.04 -0.12 6.62
C PRO A 22 -12.55 0.46 5.30
N SER A 23 -13.63 1.21 5.35
CA SER A 23 -14.11 1.93 4.17
C SER A 23 -13.03 2.91 3.69
N SER A 24 -12.98 3.16 2.39
CA SER A 24 -11.98 4.07 1.78
C SER A 24 -11.98 5.46 2.40
N SER A 25 -13.15 5.95 2.86
CA SER A 25 -13.29 7.23 3.55
C SER A 25 -12.57 7.25 4.90
N ASN A 26 -12.64 6.18 5.69
CA ASN A 26 -12.00 6.10 7.00
C ASN A 26 -10.47 6.13 6.88
N VAL A 27 -9.91 5.34 5.95
CA VAL A 27 -8.46 5.30 5.69
C VAL A 27 -7.93 6.67 5.28
N GLN A 28 -8.69 7.40 4.47
CA GLN A 28 -8.32 8.73 4.03
C GLN A 28 -8.35 9.75 5.18
N SER A 29 -9.36 9.71 6.04
CA SER A 29 -9.43 10.57 7.23
C SER A 29 -8.28 10.29 8.21
N LEU A 30 -7.89 9.02 8.38
CA LEU A 30 -6.73 8.65 9.20
C LEU A 30 -5.41 9.18 8.63
N ALA A 31 -5.24 9.14 7.30
CA ALA A 31 -4.07 9.73 6.66
C ALA A 31 -4.01 11.25 6.85
N GLN A 32 -5.15 11.95 6.76
CA GLN A 32 -5.27 13.39 6.97
C GLN A 32 -5.00 13.83 8.40
N ALA A 33 -5.30 12.98 9.39
CA ALA A 33 -5.10 13.27 10.81
C ALA A 33 -3.61 13.31 11.22
N ARG A 34 -2.68 12.89 10.34
CA ARG A 34 -1.26 12.87 10.65
C ARG A 34 -0.65 14.29 10.65
N PRO A 35 0.16 14.65 11.66
CA PRO A 35 0.90 15.91 11.63
C PRO A 35 1.84 15.95 10.41
N GLY A 36 1.66 16.97 9.56
CA GLY A 36 2.42 17.13 8.32
C GLY A 36 1.76 16.56 7.07
N TYR A 37 0.48 16.18 7.11
CA TYR A 37 -0.26 15.77 5.91
C TYR A 37 -0.23 16.85 4.84
N ARG A 38 0.05 16.45 3.60
CA ARG A 38 0.02 17.32 2.44
C ARG A 38 -1.09 16.93 1.48
N ALA A 39 -1.64 17.90 0.75
CA ALA A 39 -2.71 17.64 -0.22
C ALA A 39 -2.28 16.68 -1.36
N ASP A 40 -0.99 16.62 -1.68
CA ASP A 40 -0.41 15.68 -2.65
C ASP A 40 -0.28 14.24 -2.12
N GLU A 41 -0.47 14.01 -0.81
CA GLU A 41 -0.50 12.68 -0.19
C GLU A 41 -1.89 12.03 -0.23
N ARG A 42 -2.82 12.59 -1.03
CA ARG A 42 -4.17 12.06 -1.19
C ARG A 42 -4.13 10.64 -1.77
N LEU A 43 -4.78 9.69 -1.09
CA LEU A 43 -4.99 8.34 -1.61
C LEU A 43 -5.96 8.40 -2.80
N SER A 44 -5.49 8.02 -4.00
CA SER A 44 -6.27 8.06 -5.24
C SER A 44 -7.08 6.78 -5.48
N ALA A 45 -6.47 5.63 -5.25
CA ALA A 45 -7.09 4.32 -5.39
C ALA A 45 -6.63 3.42 -4.24
N LEU A 46 -7.56 2.66 -3.68
CA LEU A 46 -7.28 1.70 -2.62
C LEU A 46 -7.93 0.36 -2.97
N ARG A 47 -7.14 -0.70 -2.91
CA ARG A 47 -7.57 -2.07 -3.14
C ARG A 47 -7.15 -2.92 -1.96
N PHE A 48 -8.03 -3.81 -1.55
CA PHE A 48 -7.74 -4.83 -0.55
C PHE A 48 -7.41 -6.12 -1.28
N ILE A 49 -6.34 -6.76 -0.84
CA ILE A 49 -5.98 -8.12 -1.25
C ILE A 49 -6.37 -9.06 -0.12
N ASP A 50 -6.93 -10.22 -0.48
CA ASP A 50 -7.35 -11.20 0.52
C ASP A 50 -6.17 -12.10 0.96
N GLU A 51 -5.13 -12.20 0.13
CA GLU A 51 -3.90 -12.93 0.46
C GLU A 51 -2.88 -12.01 1.15
N PRO A 52 -2.45 -12.32 2.39
CA PRO A 52 -1.40 -11.55 3.07
C PRO A 52 -0.02 -11.79 2.44
N PHE A 53 0.89 -10.85 2.65
CA PHE A 53 2.29 -11.05 2.27
C PHE A 53 3.00 -11.89 3.34
N THR A 54 3.49 -13.05 2.94
CA THR A 54 4.22 -13.96 3.82
C THR A 54 5.59 -14.31 3.24
N MET A 55 6.45 -14.86 4.10
CA MET A 55 7.73 -15.46 3.71
C MET A 55 7.52 -16.72 2.86
N GLU A 56 6.54 -17.54 3.23
CA GLU A 56 6.18 -18.80 2.58
C GLU A 56 5.72 -18.59 1.13
N ASN A 57 4.93 -17.53 0.88
CA ASN A 57 4.44 -17.21 -0.46
C ASN A 57 5.50 -16.49 -1.31
N GLY A 58 6.73 -16.36 -0.79
CA GLY A 58 7.87 -15.76 -1.49
C GLY A 58 7.80 -14.23 -1.65
N LEU A 59 6.73 -13.58 -1.18
CA LEU A 59 6.48 -12.14 -1.36
C LEU A 59 7.29 -11.25 -0.41
N LEU A 60 7.78 -11.82 0.70
CA LEU A 60 8.66 -11.13 1.65
C LEU A 60 10.11 -11.64 1.56
N THR A 61 11.07 -10.76 1.88
CA THR A 61 12.47 -11.11 2.18
C THR A 61 12.57 -11.64 3.60
N GLN A 62 13.65 -12.35 3.93
CA GLN A 62 13.91 -12.87 5.29
C GLN A 62 13.77 -11.82 6.42
N THR A 63 13.91 -10.55 6.09
CA THR A 63 13.75 -9.40 6.99
C THR A 63 12.36 -8.75 6.93
N TYR A 64 11.35 -9.47 6.42
CA TYR A 64 9.97 -9.03 6.21
C TYR A 64 9.82 -7.78 5.32
N LYS A 65 10.78 -7.52 4.41
CA LYS A 65 10.64 -6.49 3.39
C LYS A 65 9.90 -7.04 2.19
N ILE A 66 9.02 -6.23 1.62
CA ILE A 66 8.25 -6.61 0.43
C ILE A 66 9.19 -6.74 -0.78
N LYS A 67 9.15 -7.90 -1.46
CA LYS A 67 9.81 -8.11 -2.74
C LYS A 67 9.02 -7.45 -3.86
N ARG A 68 9.29 -6.15 -4.09
CA ARG A 68 8.57 -5.30 -5.05
C ARG A 68 8.35 -5.95 -6.42
N ASN A 69 9.37 -6.56 -7.01
CA ASN A 69 9.26 -7.16 -8.35
C ASN A 69 8.26 -8.33 -8.38
N GLN A 70 8.25 -9.17 -7.34
CA GLN A 70 7.35 -10.33 -7.27
C GLN A 70 5.91 -9.89 -7.00
N VAL A 71 5.72 -8.92 -6.09
CA VAL A 71 4.40 -8.34 -5.82
C VAL A 71 3.86 -7.62 -7.05
N ALA A 72 4.67 -6.80 -7.72
CA ALA A 72 4.24 -6.07 -8.90
C ALA A 72 3.85 -7.01 -10.05
N ALA A 73 4.58 -8.11 -10.25
CA ALA A 73 4.23 -9.13 -11.24
C ALA A 73 2.93 -9.86 -10.88
N LYS A 74 2.78 -10.29 -9.62
CA LYS A 74 1.60 -11.03 -9.15
C LYS A 74 0.31 -10.21 -9.22
N TYR A 75 0.39 -8.91 -8.94
CA TYR A 75 -0.76 -8.01 -8.88
C TYR A 75 -0.80 -6.99 -10.03
N ALA A 76 -0.12 -7.27 -11.14
CA ALA A 76 0.01 -6.35 -12.28
C ALA A 76 -1.35 -5.86 -12.81
N ASP A 77 -2.31 -6.78 -12.97
CA ASP A 77 -3.65 -6.45 -13.47
C ASP A 77 -4.42 -5.56 -12.49
N LEU A 78 -4.32 -5.85 -11.18
CA LEU A 78 -4.96 -5.05 -10.14
C LEU A 78 -4.37 -3.64 -10.07
N ILE A 79 -3.05 -3.52 -10.20
CA ILE A 79 -2.36 -2.22 -10.25
C ILE A 79 -2.79 -1.46 -11.51
N THR A 80 -2.82 -2.12 -12.67
CA THR A 80 -3.27 -1.51 -13.93
C THR A 80 -4.72 -1.00 -13.81
N ALA A 81 -5.61 -1.79 -13.24
CA ALA A 81 -7.00 -1.40 -13.00
C ALA A 81 -7.18 -0.25 -11.98
N MET A 82 -6.14 0.12 -11.22
CA MET A 82 -6.16 1.29 -10.33
C MET A 82 -5.76 2.59 -11.04
N TYR A 83 -5.02 2.50 -12.14
CA TYR A 83 -4.47 3.64 -12.87
C TYR A 83 -5.05 3.83 -14.27
N SER A 84 -5.91 2.92 -14.72
CA SER A 84 -6.73 3.07 -15.93
C SER A 84 -7.94 3.95 -15.68
#